data_AF-A0A925FKC1-F1
#
_entry.id   AF-A0A925FKC1-F1
#
_cell.length_a   1.000
_cell.length_b   1.000
_cell.length_c   1.000
_cell.angle_alpha   90.00
_cell.angle_beta   90.00
_cell.angle_gamma   90.00
#
_symmetry.space_group_name_H-M   'P 1'
#
loop_
_entity.id
_entity.type
_entity.pdbx_description
1 polymer ?
#
loop_
_entity_poly.entity_id
_entity_poly.type
_entity_poly.pdbx_seq_one_letter_code
_entity_poly.pdbx_strand_id
1 'polypeptide(L)'
;MSGKLEVSFNSPQCGWMSIGFEDGASEFHTTTAHTPHEFAMPELLQILTALLDAELPQNEYLLKWNRDPEEFDFRFLRESDSLLLEIYQYPTGKRDVSEREVAFSHKGTVKDICSSFSETFNQLYADRETDEFEFNWRQPFPHEQFEKFRGRMERGHS
;
A
#
# COMPACT_ATOMS: atom_id res chain seq x y z
N MET A 1 17.55 -14.65 1.14
CA MET A 1 16.78 -14.27 -0.06
C MET A 1 15.38 -14.01 0.43
N SER A 2 14.89 -12.77 0.38
CA SER A 2 13.45 -12.54 0.58
C SER A 2 12.69 -13.23 -0.55
N GLY A 3 11.58 -13.88 -0.23
CA GLY A 3 10.67 -14.48 -1.20
C GLY A 3 9.90 -13.42 -1.99
N LYS A 4 8.92 -13.87 -2.79
CA LYS A 4 7.99 -12.95 -3.46
C LYS A 4 7.21 -12.19 -2.39
N LEU A 5 7.07 -10.87 -2.54
CA LEU A 5 6.18 -10.07 -1.70
C LEU A 5 4.73 -10.50 -1.93
N GLU A 6 4.01 -10.80 -0.87
CA GLU A 6 2.56 -10.98 -0.87
C GLU A 6 1.93 -9.81 -0.12
N VAL A 7 0.88 -9.23 -0.70
CA VAL A 7 0.11 -8.14 -0.09
C VAL A 7 -1.33 -8.59 0.03
N SER A 8 -1.95 -8.36 1.18
CA SER A 8 -3.34 -8.74 1.44
C SER A 8 -4.14 -7.54 1.94
N PHE A 9 -5.40 -7.42 1.51
CA PHE A 9 -6.39 -6.55 2.11
C PHE A 9 -7.48 -7.44 2.69
N ASN A 10 -7.79 -7.30 3.97
CA ASN A 10 -8.97 -7.95 4.53
C ASN A 10 -10.20 -7.09 4.27
N SER A 11 -11.34 -7.74 4.04
CA SER A 11 -12.61 -7.03 3.84
C SER A 11 -12.85 -6.04 4.99
N PRO A 12 -13.21 -4.80 4.69
CA PRO A 12 -13.37 -3.78 5.70
C PRO A 12 -14.45 -4.17 6.71
N GLN A 13 -14.22 -3.83 7.98
CA GLN A 13 -15.14 -4.09 9.09
C GLN A 13 -15.30 -2.78 9.89
N CYS A 14 -16.52 -2.24 9.96
CA CYS A 14 -16.85 -1.08 10.81
C CYS A 14 -15.92 0.15 10.66
N GLY A 15 -15.46 0.46 9.45
CA GLY A 15 -14.60 1.60 9.10
C GLY A 15 -13.10 1.30 9.16
N TRP A 16 -12.73 0.04 9.35
CA TRP A 16 -11.36 -0.46 9.43
C TRP A 16 -11.06 -1.44 8.31
N MET A 17 -9.84 -1.41 7.78
CA MET A 17 -9.34 -2.36 6.79
C MET A 17 -7.94 -2.78 7.19
N SER A 18 -7.66 -4.08 7.17
CA SER A 18 -6.30 -4.58 7.40
C SER A 18 -5.53 -4.63 6.09
N ILE A 19 -4.26 -4.26 6.15
CA ILE A 19 -3.26 -4.57 5.13
C ILE A 19 -2.20 -5.49 5.72
N GLY A 20 -1.87 -6.54 4.99
CA GLY A 20 -0.82 -7.49 5.32
C GLY A 20 0.30 -7.47 4.28
N PHE A 21 1.52 -7.73 4.75
CA PHE A 21 2.72 -7.87 3.94
C PHE A 21 3.48 -9.11 4.40
N GLU A 22 3.86 -9.98 3.47
CA GLU A 22 4.66 -11.18 3.75
C GLU A 22 5.69 -11.38 2.65
N ASP A 23 6.90 -11.82 2.98
CA ASP A 23 7.91 -12.20 1.97
C ASP A 23 8.56 -13.57 2.23
N GLY A 24 7.90 -14.40 3.03
CA GLY A 24 8.37 -15.71 3.47
C GLY A 24 9.49 -15.68 4.53
N ALA A 25 10.07 -14.51 4.81
CA ALA A 25 11.04 -14.32 5.90
C ALA A 25 10.46 -13.44 7.02
N SER A 26 9.55 -12.53 6.69
CA SER A 26 8.87 -11.66 7.65
C SER A 26 7.42 -11.44 7.24
N GLU A 27 6.60 -11.14 8.22
CA GLU A 27 5.17 -10.87 8.08
C GLU A 27 4.85 -9.61 8.90
N PHE A 28 4.08 -8.69 8.31
CA PHE A 28 3.62 -7.49 8.96
C PHE A 28 2.15 -7.23 8.63
N HIS A 29 1.36 -7.00 9.67
CA HIS A 29 -0.07 -6.72 9.55
C HIS A 29 -0.40 -5.45 10.31
N THR A 30 -1.13 -4.55 9.66
CA THR A 30 -1.70 -3.38 10.32
C THR A 30 -3.13 -3.14 9.85
N THR A 31 -3.92 -2.48 10.66
CA THR A 31 -5.22 -1.94 10.28
C THR A 31 -5.10 -0.46 9.95
N THR A 32 -6.02 0.06 9.15
CA THR A 32 -6.26 1.51 9.06
C THR A 32 -7.71 1.83 9.24
N ALA A 33 -7.96 2.94 9.93
CA ALA A 33 -9.23 3.61 9.88
C ALA A 33 -9.25 4.57 8.70
N HIS A 34 -10.44 4.92 8.22
CA HIS A 34 -10.65 5.99 7.23
C HIS A 34 -10.27 7.40 7.76
N THR A 35 -9.98 7.55 9.04
CA THR A 35 -9.52 8.80 9.67
C THR A 35 -8.26 8.53 10.50
N PRO A 36 -7.28 9.46 10.53
CA PRO A 36 -7.27 10.79 9.87
C PRO A 36 -6.85 10.76 8.39
N HIS A 37 -6.37 9.64 7.85
CA HIS A 37 -5.83 9.55 6.49
C HIS A 37 -6.89 9.07 5.48
N GLU A 38 -7.90 9.90 5.24
CA GLU A 38 -9.05 9.56 4.38
C GLU A 38 -8.68 9.25 2.92
N PHE A 39 -7.50 9.69 2.47
CA PHE A 39 -7.04 9.44 1.10
C PHE A 39 -5.95 8.37 1.01
N ALA A 40 -5.66 7.61 2.07
CA ALA A 40 -4.55 6.65 2.09
C ALA A 40 -4.61 5.63 0.93
N MET A 41 -5.80 5.11 0.61
CA MET A 41 -5.98 4.17 -0.50
C MET A 41 -5.81 4.81 -1.90
N PRO A 42 -6.48 5.94 -2.21
CA PRO A 42 -6.19 6.70 -3.42
C PRO A 42 -4.71 7.09 -3.56
N GLU A 43 -4.07 7.54 -2.48
CA GLU A 43 -2.66 7.95 -2.46
C GLU A 43 -1.73 6.76 -2.73
N LEU A 44 -1.99 5.60 -2.13
CA LEU A 44 -1.25 4.38 -2.41
C LEU A 44 -1.27 4.03 -3.92
N LEU A 45 -2.46 4.07 -4.54
CA LEU A 45 -2.59 3.80 -5.98
C LEU A 45 -1.86 4.85 -6.84
N GLN A 46 -1.86 6.11 -6.42
CA GLN A 46 -1.11 7.16 -7.10
C GLN A 46 0.40 6.93 -7.01
N ILE A 47 0.91 6.56 -5.83
CA ILE A 47 2.32 6.21 -5.62
C ILE A 47 2.71 5.01 -6.50
N LEU A 48 1.93 3.93 -6.47
CA LEU A 48 2.18 2.74 -7.30
C LEU A 48 2.16 3.07 -8.80
N THR A 49 1.24 3.92 -9.23
CA THR A 49 1.17 4.41 -10.62
C THR A 49 2.41 5.22 -11.00
N ALA A 50 2.89 6.10 -10.11
CA ALA A 50 4.08 6.91 -10.33
C ALA A 50 5.36 6.05 -10.36
N LEU A 51 5.43 5.00 -9.53
CA LEU A 51 6.56 4.07 -9.52
C LEU A 51 6.73 3.33 -10.84
N LEU A 52 5.64 3.03 -11.55
CA LEU A 52 5.67 2.43 -12.89
C LEU A 52 6.10 3.40 -13.99
N ASP A 53 6.18 4.70 -13.71
CA ASP A 53 6.62 5.71 -14.67
C ASP A 53 8.12 5.97 -14.52
N ALA A 54 8.93 5.40 -15.41
CA ALA A 54 10.40 5.54 -15.39
C ALA A 54 10.90 6.95 -15.73
N GLU A 55 10.04 7.80 -16.30
CA GLU A 55 10.41 9.15 -16.70
C GLU A 55 10.27 10.16 -15.56
N LEU A 56 9.60 9.78 -14.45
CA LEU A 56 9.46 10.65 -13.29
C LEU A 56 10.79 10.78 -12.54
N PRO A 57 11.26 12.01 -12.25
CA PRO A 57 12.51 12.23 -11.54
C PRO A 57 12.42 11.87 -10.05
N GLN A 58 11.20 11.69 -9.53
CA GLN A 58 10.96 11.37 -8.13
C GLN A 58 11.21 9.87 -7.88
N ASN A 59 12.12 9.59 -6.96
CA ASN A 59 12.54 8.26 -6.57
C ASN A 59 12.09 7.85 -5.17
N GLU A 60 11.55 8.77 -4.37
CA GLU A 60 11.07 8.48 -3.02
C GLU A 60 9.61 8.92 -2.86
N TYR A 61 8.79 8.04 -2.30
CA TYR A 61 7.39 8.28 -1.97
C TYR A 61 7.11 7.84 -0.54
N LEU A 62 6.24 8.59 0.14
CA LEU A 62 5.85 8.32 1.52
C LEU A 62 4.33 8.29 1.59
N LEU A 63 3.78 7.16 2.01
CA LEU A 63 2.37 7.04 2.35
C LEU A 63 2.21 7.03 3.86
N LYS A 64 1.30 7.86 4.36
CA LYS A 64 0.94 7.86 5.78
C LYS A 64 -0.20 6.89 6.03
N TRP A 65 -0.10 6.17 7.13
CA TRP A 65 -1.04 5.14 7.52
C TRP A 65 -1.21 5.16 9.05
N ASN A 66 -2.36 4.76 9.59
CA ASN A 66 -2.61 4.85 11.03
C ASN A 66 -3.32 3.62 11.59
N ARG A 67 -2.98 3.25 12.82
CA ARG A 67 -3.69 2.25 13.64
C ARG A 67 -3.79 2.81 15.05
N ASP A 68 -4.74 3.72 15.27
CA ASP A 68 -4.91 4.48 16.51
C ASP A 68 -4.55 3.68 17.79
N PRO A 69 -3.54 4.10 18.58
CA PRO A 69 -2.76 5.35 18.48
C PRO A 69 -1.50 5.29 17.61
N GLU A 70 -1.12 4.12 17.11
CA GLU A 70 0.08 3.87 16.31
C GLU A 70 -0.03 4.56 14.94
N GLU A 71 1.09 5.04 14.42
CA GLU A 71 1.19 5.59 13.07
C GLU A 71 2.24 4.83 12.28
N PHE A 72 2.08 4.80 10.96
CA PHE A 72 3.04 4.21 10.06
C PHE A 72 3.36 5.13 8.89
N ASP A 73 4.56 4.93 8.38
CA ASP A 73 5.04 5.48 7.12
C ASP A 73 5.44 4.32 6.22
N PHE A 74 4.77 4.20 5.08
CA PHE A 74 5.20 3.27 4.03
C PHE A 74 6.06 4.07 3.07
N ARG A 75 7.36 3.81 3.12
CA ARG A 75 8.36 4.47 2.32
C ARG A 75 8.71 3.59 1.13
N PHE A 76 8.59 4.16 -0.06
CA PHE A 76 8.94 3.52 -1.32
C PHE A 76 10.13 4.24 -1.91
N LEU A 77 11.29 3.58 -1.94
CA LEU A 77 12.52 4.11 -2.50
C LEU A 77 12.89 3.33 -3.78
N ARG A 78 12.74 3.99 -4.92
CA ARG A 78 13.08 3.46 -6.23
C ARG A 78 14.55 3.70 -6.53
N GLU A 79 15.25 2.64 -6.92
CA GLU A 79 16.62 2.67 -7.40
C GLU A 79 16.66 2.00 -8.78
N SER A 80 16.52 2.82 -9.84
CA SER A 80 16.38 2.36 -11.23
C SER A 80 15.18 1.42 -11.41
N ASP A 81 15.44 0.11 -11.55
CA ASP A 81 14.44 -0.95 -11.72
C ASP A 81 14.10 -1.67 -10.42
N SER A 82 14.85 -1.39 -9.35
CA SER A 82 14.60 -1.93 -8.02
C SER A 82 13.79 -0.97 -7.16
N LEU A 83 13.05 -1.53 -6.20
CA LEU A 83 12.23 -0.80 -5.27
C LEU A 83 12.45 -1.38 -3.87
N LEU A 84 12.76 -0.50 -2.93
CA LEU A 84 12.82 -0.79 -1.51
C LEU A 84 11.52 -0.26 -0.87
N LEU A 85 10.75 -1.16 -0.27
CA LEU A 85 9.60 -0.85 0.57
C LEU A 85 10.02 -0.98 2.03
N GLU A 86 9.93 0.11 2.79
CA GLU A 86 10.14 0.12 4.23
C GLU A 86 8.86 0.60 4.92
N ILE A 87 8.42 -0.13 5.95
CA ILE A 87 7.33 0.29 6.81
C ILE A 87 7.94 0.68 8.14
N TYR A 88 7.81 1.97 8.45
CA TYR A 88 8.21 2.51 9.73
C TYR A 88 7.00 2.62 10.64
N GLN A 89 7.14 2.17 11.87
CA GLN A 89 6.13 2.31 12.92
C GLN A 89 6.55 3.41 13.90
N TYR A 90 5.56 4.20 14.32
CA TYR A 90 5.67 5.15 15.40
C TYR A 90 4.69 4.77 16.52
N PRO A 91 5.09 4.83 17.79
CA PRO A 91 4.22 4.45 18.91
C PRO A 91 2.97 5.33 19.03
N THR A 92 3.03 6.57 18.54
CA THR A 92 1.92 7.54 18.65
C THR A 92 1.82 8.46 17.43
N GLY A 93 0.66 9.12 17.32
CA GLY A 93 0.38 10.24 16.40
C GLY A 93 1.42 11.37 16.35
N LYS A 94 2.32 11.48 17.34
CA LYS A 94 3.39 12.48 17.36
C LYS A 94 4.48 12.24 16.31
N ARG A 95 4.62 10.99 15.84
CA ARG A 95 5.59 10.58 14.82
C ARG A 95 7.03 11.03 15.16
N ASP A 96 7.44 10.79 16.41
CA ASP A 96 8.80 11.07 16.85
C ASP A 96 9.80 10.13 16.15
N VAL A 97 10.70 10.70 15.36
CA VAL A 97 11.68 9.95 14.56
C VAL A 97 12.64 9.16 15.45
N SER A 98 12.88 9.61 16.68
CA SER A 98 13.76 8.90 17.63
C SER A 98 13.12 7.64 18.22
N GLU A 99 11.79 7.54 18.18
CA GLU A 99 11.01 6.38 18.63
C GLU A 99 10.57 5.48 17.47
N ARG A 100 11.01 5.81 16.25
CA ARG A 100 10.61 5.11 15.02
C ARG A 100 11.35 3.79 14.88
N GLU A 101 10.62 2.72 14.58
CA GLU A 101 11.17 1.39 14.32
C GLU A 101 10.82 0.92 12.90
N VAL A 102 11.67 0.07 12.31
CA VAL A 102 11.37 -0.60 11.05
C VAL A 102 10.53 -1.83 11.37
N ALA A 103 9.24 -1.78 11.02
CA ALA A 103 8.31 -2.88 11.24
C ALA A 103 8.37 -3.91 10.10
N PHE A 104 8.67 -3.48 8.88
CA PHE A 104 8.82 -4.35 7.72
C PHE A 104 9.78 -3.73 6.70
N SER A 105 10.52 -4.56 5.97
CA SER A 105 11.38 -4.11 4.88
C SER A 105 11.47 -5.18 3.81
N HIS A 106 11.21 -4.79 2.57
CA HIS A 106 11.30 -5.69 1.42
C HIS A 106 11.96 -4.99 0.22
N LYS A 107 12.88 -5.69 -0.45
CA LYS A 107 13.51 -5.21 -1.70
C LYS A 107 13.17 -6.15 -2.84
N GLY A 108 12.60 -5.58 -3.91
CA GLY A 108 12.23 -6.31 -5.12
C GLY A 108 12.40 -5.44 -6.37
N THR A 109 11.91 -5.92 -7.50
CA THR A 109 11.78 -5.06 -8.69
C THR A 109 10.54 -4.18 -8.54
N VAL A 110 10.52 -3.02 -9.20
CA VAL A 110 9.32 -2.17 -9.27
C VAL A 110 8.12 -2.98 -9.77
N LYS A 111 8.35 -3.82 -10.78
CA LYS A 111 7.32 -4.66 -11.40
C LYS A 111 6.76 -5.69 -10.43
N ASP A 112 7.61 -6.42 -9.71
CA ASP A 112 7.16 -7.48 -8.81
C ASP A 112 6.34 -6.91 -7.65
N ILE A 113 6.84 -5.85 -7.02
CA ILE A 113 6.13 -5.19 -5.91
C ILE A 113 4.78 -4.63 -6.41
N CYS A 114 4.74 -3.91 -7.53
CA CYS A 114 3.48 -3.40 -8.09
C CYS A 114 2.53 -4.53 -8.49
N SER A 115 3.04 -5.67 -8.95
CA SER A 115 2.21 -6.84 -9.28
C SER A 115 1.52 -7.39 -8.05
N SER A 116 2.23 -7.51 -6.92
CA SER A 116 1.64 -7.96 -5.65
C SER A 116 0.50 -7.04 -5.20
N PHE A 117 0.70 -5.72 -5.24
CA PHE A 117 -0.39 -4.77 -4.95
C PHE A 117 -1.55 -4.89 -5.95
N SER A 118 -1.25 -5.05 -7.25
CA SER A 118 -2.27 -5.22 -8.29
C SER A 118 -3.13 -6.46 -8.05
N GLU A 119 -2.53 -7.60 -7.68
CA GLU A 119 -3.28 -8.81 -7.31
C GLU A 119 -4.28 -8.52 -6.18
N THR A 120 -3.83 -7.83 -5.11
CA THR A 120 -4.68 -7.48 -3.97
C THR A 120 -5.80 -6.49 -4.34
N PHE A 121 -5.48 -5.42 -5.08
CA PHE A 121 -6.47 -4.43 -5.48
C PHE A 121 -7.50 -5.00 -6.46
N ASN A 122 -7.13 -5.97 -7.31
CA ASN A 122 -8.09 -6.67 -8.17
C ASN A 122 -9.07 -7.52 -7.35
N GLN A 123 -8.61 -8.19 -6.30
CA GLN A 123 -9.49 -8.91 -5.36
C GLN A 123 -10.43 -7.94 -4.65
N LEU A 124 -9.89 -6.87 -4.07
CA LEU A 124 -10.67 -5.83 -3.40
C LEU A 124 -11.71 -5.20 -4.33
N TYR A 125 -11.32 -4.95 -5.59
CA TYR A 125 -12.21 -4.46 -6.62
C TYR A 125 -13.33 -5.48 -6.90
N ALA A 126 -13.02 -6.77 -7.09
CA ALA A 126 -14.04 -7.79 -7.32
C ALA A 126 -15.04 -7.89 -6.15
N ASP A 127 -14.56 -7.78 -4.91
CA ASP A 127 -15.37 -7.87 -3.70
C ASP A 127 -16.25 -6.62 -3.46
N ARG A 128 -15.96 -5.49 -4.13
CA ARG A 128 -16.72 -4.23 -3.99
C ARG A 128 -18.21 -4.37 -4.35
N GLU A 129 -18.55 -5.34 -5.20
CA GLU A 129 -19.93 -5.58 -5.67
C GLU A 129 -20.79 -6.28 -4.62
N THR A 130 -20.18 -6.72 -3.52
CA THR A 130 -20.94 -7.03 -2.30
C THR A 130 -21.33 -5.70 -1.66
N ASP A 131 -22.63 -5.46 -1.42
CA ASP A 131 -23.20 -4.25 -0.80
C ASP A 131 -22.57 -3.88 0.57
N GLU A 132 -21.63 -4.68 1.05
CA GLU A 132 -20.90 -4.56 2.30
C GLU A 132 -19.66 -3.66 2.21
N PHE A 133 -19.04 -3.47 1.03
CA PHE A 133 -17.75 -2.76 0.96
C PHE A 133 -17.86 -1.28 1.37
N GLU A 134 -18.68 -0.47 0.69
CA GLU A 134 -18.80 0.96 1.03
C GLU A 134 -19.47 1.17 2.39
N PHE A 135 -20.40 0.29 2.76
CA PHE A 135 -21.07 0.31 4.06
C PHE A 135 -20.09 0.06 5.20
N ASN A 136 -19.22 -0.94 5.06
CA ASN A 136 -18.23 -1.28 6.07
C ASN A 136 -17.01 -0.37 6.01
N TRP A 137 -16.59 0.10 4.84
CA TRP A 137 -15.38 0.93 4.71
C TRP A 137 -15.63 2.42 5.01
N ARG A 138 -16.89 2.87 4.85
CA ARG A 138 -17.31 4.28 4.97
C ARG A 138 -16.71 5.19 3.89
N GLN A 139 -16.05 4.64 2.88
CA GLN A 139 -15.51 5.37 1.73
C GLN A 139 -15.76 4.60 0.42
N PRO A 140 -15.92 5.30 -0.71
CA PRO A 140 -16.02 4.66 -2.01
C PRO A 140 -14.67 4.03 -2.40
N PHE A 141 -14.72 2.97 -3.20
CA PHE A 141 -13.51 2.43 -3.81
C PHE A 141 -12.87 3.47 -4.76
N PRO A 142 -11.53 3.65 -4.75
CA PRO A 142 -10.84 4.65 -5.58
C PRO A 142 -10.73 4.21 -7.05
N HIS A 143 -11.88 4.15 -7.73
CA HIS A 143 -12.04 3.64 -9.10
C HIS A 143 -11.09 4.30 -10.11
N GLU A 144 -11.02 5.63 -10.11
CA GLU A 144 -10.23 6.37 -11.11
C GLU A 144 -8.73 6.06 -10.98
N GLN A 145 -8.22 6.05 -9.75
CA GLN A 145 -6.81 5.77 -9.47
C GLN A 145 -6.48 4.31 -9.77
N PHE A 146 -7.40 3.39 -9.47
CA PHE A 146 -7.22 1.97 -9.74
C PHE A 146 -7.17 1.68 -11.24
N GLU A 147 -8.08 2.24 -12.03
CA GLU A 147 -8.09 2.09 -13.50
C GLU A 147 -6.80 2.63 -14.13
N LYS A 148 -6.29 3.77 -13.65
CA LYS A 148 -5.01 4.33 -14.10
C LYS A 148 -3.83 3.40 -13.77
N PHE A 149 -3.80 2.88 -12.54
CA PHE A 149 -2.79 1.94 -12.10
C PHE A 149 -2.80 0.66 -12.94
N ARG A 150 -3.97 0.04 -13.11
CA ARG A 150 -4.15 -1.16 -13.93
C ARG A 150 -3.71 -0.94 -15.38
N GLY A 151 -4.13 0.16 -15.99
CA GLY A 151 -3.73 0.50 -17.36
C GLY A 151 -2.21 0.70 -17.53
N ARG A 152 -1.50 1.17 -16.50
CA ARG A 152 -0.03 1.25 -16.51
C ARG A 152 0.63 -0.11 -16.37
N MET A 153 0.11 -0.97 -15.48
CA MET A 153 0.57 -2.34 -15.32
C MET A 153 0.48 -3.13 -16.63
N GLU A 154 -0.61 -2.99 -17.39
CA GLU A 154 -0.81 -3.68 -18.67
C GLU A 154 0.15 -3.17 -19.76
N ARG A 155 0.43 -1.87 -19.81
CA ARG A 155 1.36 -1.27 -20.80
C ARG A 155 2.82 -1.63 -20.54
N GLY A 156 3.20 -1.88 -19.29
CA GLY A 156 4.54 -2.37 -18.92
C GLY A 156 4.81 -3.85 -19.24
N HIS A 157 3.84 -4.55 -19.84
CA HIS A 157 3.96 -5.94 -20.30
C HIS A 157 4.13 -6.08 -21.82
N SER A 158 4.21 -4.97 -22.56
CA SER A 158 4.36 -4.95 -24.03
C SER A 158 5.82 -4.85 -24.48
#